data_AF-A0A816HTB4-F1
#
_entry.id   AF-A0A816HTB4-F1
#
_cell.length_a   1.000
_cell.length_b   1.000
_cell.length_c   1.000
_cell.angle_alpha   90.00
_cell.angle_beta   90.00
_cell.angle_gamma   90.00
#
_symmetry.space_group_name_H-M   'P 1'
#
loop_
_entity.id
_entity.type
_entity.pdbx_description
1 polymer ?
#
loop_
_entity_poly.entity_id
_entity_poly.type
_entity_poly.pdbx_seq_one_letter_code
_entity_poly.pdbx_strand_id
1 'polypeptide(L)'
;ANKLRRKVALTIGNGDYTRSDNKLTHCTKNAADLSDLLQKIGFDINEIHTNIKRDDEMNIIFQKFANTIEDDDIILFYFSGHGYQIDHVNYLIPIGDKYIENESDIADFGVNAEHALELLLEKKKSYAMIFILDSPTSYSFKDKSESG
;
A
#
# COMPACT_ATOMS: atom_id res chain seq x y z
N ALA A 1 21.81 -28.31 1.55
CA ALA A 1 20.47 -28.43 2.14
C ALA A 1 19.55 -27.44 1.44
N ASN A 2 18.34 -27.84 1.04
CA ASN A 2 17.37 -26.90 0.49
C ASN A 2 16.86 -26.05 1.65
N LYS A 3 17.44 -24.86 1.84
CA LYS A 3 17.02 -23.95 2.92
C LYS A 3 15.64 -23.42 2.54
N LEU A 4 14.62 -23.75 3.34
CA LEU A 4 13.34 -23.08 3.24
C LEU A 4 13.57 -21.61 3.56
N ARG A 5 13.25 -20.73 2.60
CA ARG A 5 13.35 -19.29 2.78
C ARG A 5 12.18 -18.81 3.60
N ARG A 6 12.47 -17.88 4.51
CA ARG A 6 11.43 -17.18 5.25
C ARG A 6 10.63 -16.31 4.28
N LYS A 7 9.32 -16.25 4.51
CA LYS A 7 8.40 -15.47 3.70
C LYS A 7 7.71 -14.44 4.59
N VAL A 8 7.77 -13.19 4.18
CA VAL A 8 7.21 -12.05 4.93
C VAL A 8 6.28 -11.26 4.02
N ALA A 9 5.14 -10.84 4.54
CA ALA A 9 4.11 -10.14 3.80
C ALA A 9 3.61 -8.90 4.54
N LEU A 10 3.38 -7.83 3.78
CA LEU A 10 2.64 -6.65 4.19
C LEU A 10 1.47 -6.45 3.24
N THR A 11 0.27 -6.40 3.80
CA THR A 11 -0.98 -6.25 3.07
C THR A 11 -1.71 -5.00 3.55
N ILE A 12 -2.02 -4.06 2.65
CA ILE A 12 -2.74 -2.83 2.95
C ILE A 12 -4.04 -2.78 2.12
N GLY A 13 -5.18 -2.56 2.77
CA GLY A 13 -6.47 -2.38 2.12
C GLY A 13 -7.12 -1.05 2.51
N ASN A 14 -7.10 -0.06 1.62
CA ASN A 14 -7.73 1.23 1.83
C ASN A 14 -9.05 1.31 1.05
N GLY A 15 -10.18 1.29 1.77
CA GLY A 15 -11.51 1.29 1.16
C GLY A 15 -12.48 2.35 1.67
N ASP A 16 -12.31 2.82 2.91
CA ASP A 16 -13.20 3.81 3.53
C ASP A 16 -12.67 5.25 3.38
N TYR A 17 -12.46 5.68 2.13
CA TYR A 17 -12.06 7.05 1.81
C TYR A 17 -13.05 8.06 2.40
N THR A 18 -12.52 9.20 2.84
CA THR A 18 -13.30 10.26 3.49
C THR A 18 -14.32 10.83 2.51
N ARG A 19 -13.94 10.96 1.23
CA ARG A 19 -14.84 11.37 0.17
C ARG A 19 -15.69 10.20 -0.31
N SER A 20 -17.00 10.41 -0.38
CA SER A 20 -17.98 9.34 -0.65
C SER A 20 -17.87 8.75 -2.06
N ASP A 21 -17.51 9.58 -3.04
CA ASP A 21 -17.27 9.21 -4.44
C ASP A 21 -16.03 8.34 -4.62
N ASN A 22 -15.09 8.39 -3.67
CA ASN A 22 -13.85 7.62 -3.71
C ASN A 22 -13.93 6.31 -2.90
N LYS A 23 -15.04 5.93 -2.28
CA LYS A 23 -15.10 4.70 -1.47
C LYS A 23 -14.90 3.43 -2.31
N LEU A 24 -13.99 2.56 -1.85
CA LEU A 24 -13.69 1.23 -2.42
C LEU A 24 -13.86 0.15 -1.35
N THR A 25 -15.09 -0.06 -0.89
CA THR A 25 -15.39 -0.93 0.27
C THR A 25 -14.91 -2.37 0.15
N HIS A 26 -14.61 -2.84 -1.07
CA HIS A 26 -14.07 -4.17 -1.32
C HIS A 26 -12.58 -4.30 -0.95
N CYS A 27 -11.79 -3.22 -0.93
CA CYS A 27 -10.34 -3.28 -0.72
C CYS A 27 -9.95 -3.86 0.65
N THR A 28 -10.71 -3.55 1.70
CA THR A 28 -10.47 -4.12 3.05
C THR A 28 -10.71 -5.63 3.08
N LYS A 29 -11.73 -6.10 2.34
CA LYS A 29 -12.01 -7.53 2.18
C LYS A 29 -10.92 -8.22 1.36
N ASN A 30 -10.49 -7.63 0.25
CA ASN A 30 -9.41 -8.18 -0.58
C ASN A 30 -8.13 -8.37 0.23
N ALA A 31 -7.75 -7.39 1.04
CA ALA A 31 -6.61 -7.48 1.95
C ALA A 31 -6.77 -8.63 2.95
N ALA A 32 -7.93 -8.76 3.60
CA ALA A 32 -8.19 -9.86 4.53
C ALA A 32 -8.11 -11.24 3.86
N ASP A 33 -8.77 -11.41 2.72
CA ASP A 33 -8.78 -12.68 1.98
C ASP A 33 -7.38 -13.09 1.51
N LEU A 34 -6.58 -12.13 1.02
CA LEU A 34 -5.20 -12.41 0.59
C LEU A 34 -4.32 -12.74 1.78
N SER A 35 -4.42 -12.00 2.89
CA SER A 35 -3.67 -12.26 4.11
C SER A 35 -3.92 -13.69 4.62
N ASP A 36 -5.18 -14.14 4.67
CA ASP A 36 -5.54 -15.50 5.06
C ASP A 36 -4.91 -16.56 4.13
N LEU A 37 -4.83 -16.28 2.83
CA LEU A 37 -4.18 -17.17 1.86
C LEU A 37 -2.66 -17.20 2.05
N LEU A 38 -2.03 -16.04 2.23
CA LEU A 38 -0.59 -15.92 2.44
C LEU A 38 -0.13 -16.71 3.67
N GLN A 39 -0.88 -16.61 4.77
CA GLN A 39 -0.61 -17.40 5.96
C GLN A 39 -0.67 -18.91 5.67
N LYS A 40 -1.68 -19.39 4.92
CA LYS A 40 -1.83 -20.81 4.56
C LYS A 40 -0.70 -21.34 3.67
N ILE A 41 -0.02 -20.47 2.92
CA ILE A 41 1.11 -20.85 2.05
C ILE A 41 2.49 -20.53 2.66
N GLY A 42 2.52 -20.23 3.96
CA GLY A 42 3.75 -20.12 4.77
C GLY A 42 4.40 -18.73 4.79
N PHE A 43 3.61 -17.66 4.62
CA PHE A 43 4.03 -16.32 5.04
C PHE A 43 3.79 -16.18 6.53
N ASP A 44 4.80 -16.55 7.32
CA ASP A 44 4.71 -16.62 8.78
C ASP A 44 4.69 -15.23 9.43
N ILE A 45 5.30 -14.24 8.77
CA ILE A 45 5.10 -12.82 9.10
C ILE A 45 4.18 -12.25 8.05
N ASN A 46 3.00 -11.83 8.49
CA ASN A 46 1.94 -11.40 7.61
C ASN A 46 1.18 -10.25 8.29
N GLU A 47 1.66 -9.03 8.06
CA GLU A 47 1.08 -7.81 8.62
C GLU A 47 -0.09 -7.35 7.72
N ILE A 48 -1.23 -7.07 8.33
CA ILE A 48 -2.40 -6.54 7.64
C ILE A 48 -2.81 -5.20 8.24
N HIS A 49 -3.01 -4.23 7.37
CA HIS A 49 -3.47 -2.90 7.70
C HIS A 49 -4.65 -2.52 6.81
N THR A 50 -5.60 -1.80 7.37
CA THR A 50 -6.74 -1.31 6.60
C THR A 50 -7.04 0.13 6.92
N ASN A 51 -7.52 0.86 5.91
CA ASN A 51 -8.02 2.22 6.06
C ASN A 51 -7.03 3.17 6.74
N ILE A 52 -5.78 3.15 6.26
CA ILE A 52 -4.71 4.03 6.75
C ILE A 52 -5.03 5.46 6.39
N LYS A 53 -5.05 6.35 7.40
CA LYS A 53 -5.63 7.68 7.25
C LYS A 53 -4.71 8.68 6.60
N ARG A 54 -3.42 8.55 6.86
CA ARG A 54 -2.41 9.55 6.50
C ARG A 54 -1.16 8.88 5.96
N ASP A 55 -0.45 9.64 5.16
CA ASP A 55 0.84 9.28 4.55
C ASP A 55 1.90 8.93 5.61
N ASP A 56 2.00 9.73 6.68
CA ASP A 56 2.94 9.50 7.77
C ASP A 56 2.71 8.16 8.49
N GLU A 57 1.45 7.81 8.74
CA GLU A 57 1.07 6.51 9.30
C GLU A 57 1.50 5.35 8.38
N MET A 58 1.28 5.49 7.07
CA MET A 58 1.62 4.45 6.10
C MET A 58 3.13 4.31 5.92
N ASN A 59 3.87 5.42 5.92
CA ASN A 59 5.33 5.42 5.91
C ASN A 59 5.91 4.74 7.16
N ILE A 60 5.33 4.96 8.34
CA ILE A 60 5.72 4.26 9.57
C ILE A 60 5.48 2.75 9.44
N ILE A 61 4.39 2.32 8.83
CA ILE A 61 4.10 0.90 8.57
C ILE A 61 5.18 0.30 7.65
N PHE A 62 5.52 0.95 6.54
CA PHE A 62 6.61 0.50 5.66
C PHE A 62 7.94 0.40 6.41
N GLN A 63 8.29 1.41 7.21
CA GLN A 63 9.54 1.40 7.99
C GLN A 63 9.58 0.26 9.01
N LYS A 64 8.46 -0.02 9.71
CA LYS A 64 8.38 -1.12 10.67
C LYS A 64 8.48 -2.47 9.97
N PHE A 65 7.72 -2.68 8.90
CA PHE A 65 7.79 -3.90 8.12
C PHE A 65 9.19 -4.13 7.53
N ALA A 66 9.84 -3.06 7.03
CA ALA A 66 11.21 -3.11 6.54
C ALA A 66 12.22 -3.59 7.59
N ASN A 67 11.99 -3.29 8.88
CA ASN A 67 12.84 -3.77 9.97
C ASN A 67 12.63 -5.25 10.31
N THR A 68 11.55 -5.86 9.83
CA THR A 68 11.35 -7.31 9.98
C THR A 68 12.10 -8.10 8.91
N ILE A 69 12.45 -7.49 7.78
CA ILE A 69 13.09 -8.16 6.66
C ILE A 69 14.51 -8.59 7.04
N GLU A 70 14.87 -9.82 6.64
CA GLU A 70 16.21 -10.41 6.75
C GLU A 70 16.78 -10.76 5.36
N ASP A 71 18.07 -11.08 5.30
CA ASP A 71 18.70 -11.53 4.06
C ASP A 71 18.13 -12.89 3.60
N ASP A 72 17.97 -13.07 2.29
CA ASP A 72 17.41 -14.28 1.64
C ASP A 72 15.88 -14.50 1.88
N ASP A 73 15.17 -13.49 2.41
CA ASP A 73 13.70 -13.50 2.51
C ASP A 73 13.01 -13.47 1.14
N ILE A 74 11.82 -14.07 1.08
CA ILE A 74 10.81 -13.79 0.05
C ILE A 74 9.84 -12.76 0.62
N ILE A 75 9.78 -11.59 0.00
CA ILE A 75 8.97 -10.47 0.47
C ILE A 75 7.78 -10.30 -0.46
N LEU A 76 6.58 -10.11 0.11
CA LEU A 76 5.41 -9.71 -0.63
C LEU A 76 4.82 -8.43 -0.05
N PHE A 77 4.61 -7.44 -0.89
CA PHE A 77 3.77 -6.30 -0.58
C PHE A 77 2.53 -6.32 -1.47
N TYR A 78 1.37 -6.15 -0.86
CA TYR A 78 0.10 -5.99 -1.55
C TYR A 78 -0.62 -4.74 -1.07
N PHE A 79 -1.07 -3.93 -2.02
CA PHE A 79 -1.94 -2.79 -1.77
C PHE A 79 -3.22 -2.91 -2.58
N SER A 80 -4.38 -2.72 -1.94
CA SER A 80 -5.67 -2.54 -2.59
C SER A 80 -6.27 -1.20 -2.18
N GLY A 81 -6.55 -0.34 -3.15
CA GLY A 81 -7.00 1.03 -2.91
C GLY A 81 -6.64 1.96 -4.06
N HIS A 82 -6.92 3.25 -3.93
CA HIS A 82 -6.60 4.25 -4.94
C HIS A 82 -5.09 4.41 -5.07
N GLY A 83 -4.63 4.22 -6.30
CA GLY A 83 -3.30 4.56 -6.75
C GLY A 83 -3.40 5.60 -7.87
N TYR A 84 -2.42 6.49 -7.97
CA TYR A 84 -2.40 7.53 -8.99
C TYR A 84 -0.98 7.75 -9.51
N GLN A 85 -0.81 7.92 -10.82
CA GLN A 85 0.51 8.12 -11.43
C GLN A 85 0.69 9.57 -11.89
N ILE A 86 1.76 10.21 -11.44
CA ILE A 86 2.17 11.56 -11.85
C ILE A 86 3.62 11.47 -12.32
N ASP A 87 3.92 11.91 -13.54
CA ASP A 87 5.28 11.93 -14.08
C ASP A 87 6.06 10.60 -13.88
N HIS A 88 5.37 9.48 -14.12
CA HIS A 88 5.90 8.11 -13.94
C HIS A 88 6.15 7.65 -12.49
N VAL A 89 5.76 8.46 -11.50
CA VAL A 89 5.80 8.11 -10.08
C VAL A 89 4.43 7.62 -9.64
N ASN A 90 4.38 6.46 -8.99
CA ASN A 90 3.13 5.89 -8.48
C ASN A 90 2.90 6.32 -7.04
N TYR A 91 1.74 6.89 -6.76
CA TYR A 91 1.32 7.30 -5.43
C TYR A 91 0.20 6.39 -4.93
N LEU A 92 0.36 5.90 -3.70
CA LEU A 92 -0.68 5.19 -2.96
C LEU A 92 -1.43 6.19 -2.09
N ILE A 93 -2.75 6.26 -2.20
CA ILE A 93 -3.55 7.29 -1.55
C ILE A 93 -4.10 6.77 -0.20
N PRO A 94 -3.81 7.45 0.93
CA PRO A 94 -4.45 7.18 2.21
C PRO A 94 -5.95 7.54 2.20
N ILE A 95 -6.73 6.99 3.14
CA ILE A 95 -8.19 7.26 3.18
C ILE A 95 -8.57 8.68 3.59
N GLY A 96 -7.62 9.47 4.11
CA GLY A 96 -7.82 10.86 4.53
C GLY A 96 -7.87 11.87 3.38
N ASP A 97 -8.54 11.53 2.29
CA ASP A 97 -8.46 12.18 0.97
C ASP A 97 -9.28 13.47 0.82
N LYS A 98 -9.86 13.99 1.91
CA LYS A 98 -10.69 15.21 1.90
C LYS A 98 -9.97 16.48 1.44
N TYR A 99 -8.64 16.50 1.47
CA TYR A 99 -7.82 17.65 1.08
C TYR A 99 -7.23 17.51 -0.32
N ILE A 100 -7.48 16.39 -1.01
CA ILE A 100 -6.97 16.15 -2.36
C ILE A 100 -7.96 16.75 -3.37
N GLU A 101 -7.59 17.89 -3.93
CA GLU A 101 -8.37 18.61 -4.94
C GLU A 101 -7.75 18.51 -6.34
N ASN A 102 -6.44 18.24 -6.43
CA ASN A 102 -5.71 18.09 -7.70
C ASN A 102 -4.48 17.18 -7.56
N GLU A 103 -3.76 16.95 -8.66
CA GLU A 103 -2.56 16.10 -8.71
C GLU A 103 -1.42 16.59 -7.80
N SER A 104 -1.25 17.90 -7.61
CA SER A 104 -0.23 18.43 -6.68
C SER A 104 -0.51 17.99 -5.25
N ASP A 105 -1.78 17.93 -4.85
CA ASP A 105 -2.15 17.45 -3.51
C ASP A 105 -1.86 15.94 -3.38
N ILE A 106 -2.00 15.16 -4.45
CA ILE A 106 -1.58 13.74 -4.44
C ILE A 106 -0.06 13.65 -4.26
N ALA A 107 0.72 14.49 -4.92
CA ALA A 107 2.18 14.49 -4.74
C ALA A 107 2.59 14.83 -3.29
N ASP A 108 1.81 15.69 -2.61
CA ASP A 108 2.06 16.12 -1.22
C ASP A 108 1.52 15.13 -0.15
N PHE A 109 0.38 14.47 -0.41
CA PHE A 109 -0.32 13.62 0.58
C PHE A 109 -0.34 12.13 0.24
N GLY A 110 0.06 11.75 -0.98
CA GLY A 110 0.20 10.38 -1.40
C GLY A 110 1.52 9.80 -0.95
N VAL A 111 1.58 8.48 -0.80
CA VAL A 111 2.84 7.79 -0.54
C VAL A 111 3.45 7.31 -1.84
N ASN A 112 4.65 7.80 -2.14
CA ASN A 112 5.44 7.36 -3.27
C ASN A 112 5.78 5.87 -3.14
N ALA A 113 5.25 5.06 -4.06
CA ALA A 113 5.39 3.61 -4.07
C ALA A 113 6.82 3.18 -4.37
N GLU A 114 7.54 3.92 -5.22
CA GLU A 114 8.95 3.69 -5.50
C GLU A 114 9.81 3.91 -4.26
N HIS A 115 9.55 4.97 -3.49
CA HIS A 115 10.24 5.20 -2.22
C HIS A 115 9.94 4.11 -1.19
N ALA A 116 8.67 3.68 -1.09
CA ALA A 116 8.30 2.54 -0.26
C ALA A 116 9.04 1.26 -0.68
N LEU A 117 9.17 1.01 -1.99
CA LEU A 117 9.93 -0.10 -2.54
C LEU A 117 11.42 -0.01 -2.19
N GLU A 118 12.03 1.17 -2.36
CA GLU A 118 13.42 1.44 -1.99
C GLU A 118 13.67 1.14 -0.50
N LEU A 119 12.80 1.61 0.39
CA LEU A 119 12.90 1.34 1.83
C LEU A 119 12.92 -0.17 2.16
N LEU A 120 12.18 -0.98 1.39
CA LEU A 120 12.15 -2.44 1.55
C LEU A 120 13.40 -3.13 0.97
N LEU A 121 14.06 -2.51 -0.02
CA LEU A 121 15.25 -3.04 -0.69
C LEU A 121 16.57 -2.60 -0.05
N GLU A 122 16.62 -1.42 0.57
CA GLU A 122 17.85 -0.80 1.03
C GLU A 122 18.56 -1.57 2.15
N LYS A 123 17.80 -2.25 3.01
CA LYS A 123 18.35 -2.82 4.26
C LYS A 123 18.95 -4.21 4.10
N LYS A 124 18.47 -5.01 3.15
CA LYS A 124 18.74 -6.46 3.05
C LYS A 124 18.69 -6.98 1.62
N LYS A 125 19.46 -8.02 1.35
CA LYS A 125 19.43 -8.72 0.06
C LYS A 125 18.36 -9.80 0.12
N SER A 126 17.14 -9.44 -0.26
CA SER A 126 16.04 -10.40 -0.41
C SER A 126 16.35 -11.40 -1.53
N TYR A 127 15.78 -12.60 -1.41
CA TYR A 127 15.83 -13.59 -2.48
C TYR A 127 14.88 -13.22 -3.62
N ALA A 128 13.69 -12.76 -3.26
CA ALA A 128 12.68 -12.28 -4.19
C ALA A 128 11.80 -11.23 -3.50
N MET A 129 11.36 -10.24 -4.27
CA MET A 129 10.38 -9.25 -3.84
C MET A 129 9.23 -9.22 -4.85
N ILE A 130 8.02 -9.33 -4.34
CA ILE A 130 6.78 -9.29 -5.12
C ILE A 130 6.02 -8.06 -4.65
N PHE A 131 5.79 -7.12 -5.55
CA PHE A 131 5.09 -5.87 -5.26
C PHE A 131 3.83 -5.79 -6.12
N ILE A 132 2.66 -5.85 -5.49
CA ILE A 132 1.36 -5.94 -6.16
C ILE A 132 0.53 -4.71 -5.80
N LEU A 133 0.13 -3.96 -6.83
CA LEU A 133 -0.79 -2.83 -6.71
C LEU A 133 -2.12 -3.19 -7.39
N ASP A 134 -3.15 -3.38 -6.57
CA ASP A 134 -4.54 -3.58 -6.99
C ASP A 134 -5.29 -2.24 -6.87
N SER A 135 -5.04 -1.37 -7.84
CA SER A 135 -5.50 0.01 -7.83
C SER A 135 -6.31 0.34 -9.06
N PRO A 136 -7.64 0.54 -8.94
CA PRO A 136 -8.44 1.01 -10.06
C PRO A 136 -7.97 2.40 -10.49
N THR A 137 -7.94 2.67 -11.79
CA THR A 137 -7.47 3.96 -12.33
C THR A 137 -8.44 5.12 -12.10
N SER A 138 -9.64 4.85 -11.58
CA SER A 138 -10.65 5.85 -11.32
C SER A 138 -10.43 6.49 -9.95
N TYR A 139 -9.84 7.68 -9.93
CA TYR A 139 -9.81 8.57 -8.76
C TYR A 139 -10.55 9.86 -9.10
N SER A 140 -11.52 10.25 -8.26
CA SER A 140 -12.27 11.49 -8.46
C SER A 140 -11.59 12.62 -7.72
N PHE A 141 -11.26 13.70 -8.43
CA PHE A 141 -10.89 14.98 -7.81
C PHE A 141 -12.13 15.73 -7.35
N LYS A 142 -11.98 16.65 -6.41
CA LYS A 142 -13.10 17.45 -5.93
C LYS A 142 -13.50 18.41 -7.04
N ASP A 143 -14.73 18.31 -7.54
CA ASP A 143 -15.24 19.25 -8.53
C ASP A 143 -15.26 20.67 -7.94
N LYS A 144 -14.71 21.63 -8.67
CA LYS A 144 -14.72 23.06 -8.28
C LYS A 144 -16.13 23.69 -8.30
N SER A 145 -17.18 22.94 -8.65
CA SER A 145 -18.53 23.47 -8.87
C SER A 145 -19.43 23.53 -7.63
N GLU A 146 -19.02 23.01 -6.47
CA GLU A 146 -19.80 23.14 -5.22
C GLU A 146 -19.28 24.25 -4.31
N SER A 147 -18.95 25.41 -4.91
CA SER A 147 -18.82 26.68 -4.20
C SER A 147 -20.00 27.58 -4.60
N GLY A 148 -21.19 27.22 -4.12
CA GLY A 148 -22.42 28.02 -4.24
C GLY A 148 -22.85 28.55 -2.88
#